data_AF-A0AAU4M2E8-F1
#
_entry.id   AF-A0AAU4M2E8-F1
#
_cell.length_a   1.000
_cell.length_b   1.000
_cell.length_c   1.000
_cell.angle_alpha   90.00
_cell.angle_beta   90.00
_cell.angle_gamma   90.00
#
_symmetry.space_group_name_H-M   'P 1'
#
loop_
_entity.id
_entity.type
_entity.pdbx_description
1 polymer ?
#
loop_
_entity_poly.entity_id
_entity_poly.type
_entity_poly.pdbx_seq_one_letter_code
_entity_poly.pdbx_strand_id
1 'polypeptide(L)'
;MHTVAGQVLLLELALVVLLVAAAAVSLVVQGRRAAVQEARSRSYAVADTFAHSPGIVAALDSRDPTAVLQPRAEAVRKSTRVEYVVVASTRGFRYTHPDPALTGKHILGPYKEALLGHGFTETFKGSRGPAVNSVVPVPRADGSAAGLVSVGITVTNVNKMADRDLPVLFGAAVTALALTSGGAALVSRRLRRQTHGLGPAEMTRLYEHHAAVLHSVPHLRYASTTDEGGRGLYLVAQFADRWGTRYTAEGKVIWAEQTPGAGQASAFEWADDALGL
;
A
#
# COMPACT_ATOMS: atom_id res chain seq x y z
N MET A 1 -19.59 11.44 -17.31
CA MET A 1 -18.41 11.06 -18.12
C MET A 1 -17.18 11.17 -17.25
N HIS A 2 -16.61 10.05 -16.80
CA HIS A 2 -15.37 10.07 -16.01
C HIS A 2 -14.21 10.30 -16.98
N THR A 3 -13.54 11.46 -16.90
CA THR A 3 -12.35 11.71 -17.72
C THR A 3 -11.20 10.83 -17.23
N VAL A 4 -10.35 10.37 -18.14
CA VAL A 4 -9.17 9.53 -17.82
C VAL A 4 -8.31 10.18 -16.73
N ALA A 5 -8.17 11.51 -16.76
CA ALA A 5 -7.46 12.27 -15.74
C ALA A 5 -8.07 12.12 -14.33
N GLY A 6 -9.40 12.08 -14.21
CA GLY A 6 -10.08 11.86 -12.93
C GLY A 6 -9.89 10.43 -12.41
N GLN A 7 -9.86 9.44 -13.31
CA GLN A 7 -9.59 8.05 -12.93
C GLN A 7 -8.15 7.86 -12.43
N VAL A 8 -7.17 8.48 -13.08
CA VAL A 8 -5.75 8.44 -12.65
C VAL A 8 -5.58 9.10 -11.28
N LEU A 9 -6.20 10.26 -11.04
CA LEU A 9 -6.12 10.96 -9.76
C LEU A 9 -6.77 10.17 -8.61
N LEU A 10 -7.90 9.48 -8.88
CA LEU A 10 -8.53 8.61 -7.90
C LEU A 10 -7.65 7.40 -7.56
N LEU A 11 -7.01 6.79 -8.56
CA LEU A 11 -6.07 5.68 -8.35
C LEU A 11 -4.84 6.12 -7.55
N GLU A 12 -4.28 7.29 -7.84
CA GLU A 12 -3.17 7.85 -7.09
C GLU A 12 -3.54 8.11 -5.63
N LEU A 13 -4.69 8.75 -5.39
CA LEU A 13 -5.17 9.02 -4.03
C LEU A 13 -5.42 7.72 -3.26
N ALA A 14 -6.04 6.72 -3.92
CA ALA A 14 -6.24 5.40 -3.33
C ALA A 14 -4.91 4.72 -2.97
N LEU A 15 -3.91 4.81 -3.86
CA LEU A 15 -2.58 4.25 -3.61
C LEU A 15 -1.88 4.93 -2.43
N VAL A 16 -1.90 6.26 -2.35
CA VAL A 16 -1.28 7.00 -1.24
C VAL A 16 -1.96 6.64 0.08
N VAL A 17 -3.30 6.62 0.11
CA VAL A 17 -4.04 6.22 1.31
C VAL A 17 -3.68 4.80 1.75
N LEU A 18 -3.57 3.87 0.79
CA LEU A 18 -3.19 2.48 1.07
C LEU A 18 -1.77 2.39 1.64
N LEU A 19 -0.80 3.10 1.07
CA LEU A 19 0.58 3.13 1.55
C LEU A 19 0.68 3.72 2.96
N VAL A 20 -0.05 4.81 3.24
CA VAL A 20 -0.08 5.46 4.55
C VAL A 20 -0.73 4.55 5.58
N ALA A 21 -1.84 3.90 5.24
CA ALA A 21 -2.49 2.91 6.10
C ALA A 21 -1.56 1.73 6.40
N ALA A 22 -0.86 1.19 5.39
CA ALA A 22 0.12 0.12 5.57
C ALA A 22 1.28 0.55 6.47
N ALA A 23 1.81 1.77 6.29
CA ALA A 23 2.87 2.33 7.14
C ALA A 23 2.40 2.51 8.58
N ALA A 24 1.20 3.06 8.78
CA ALA A 24 0.59 3.23 10.10
C ALA A 24 0.42 1.88 10.83
N VAL A 25 -0.15 0.87 10.14
CA VAL A 25 -0.29 -0.49 10.69
C VAL A 25 1.08 -1.08 11.03
N SER A 26 2.06 -0.92 10.15
CA SER A 26 3.42 -1.42 10.37
C SER A 26 4.06 -0.79 11.61
N LEU A 27 3.95 0.53 11.80
CA LEU A 27 4.46 1.21 13.00
C LEU A 27 3.80 0.70 14.28
N VAL A 28 2.47 0.54 14.28
CA VAL A 28 1.74 0.01 15.45
C VAL A 28 2.19 -1.41 15.78
N VAL A 29 2.33 -2.27 14.77
CA VAL A 29 2.80 -3.65 14.94
C VAL A 29 4.24 -3.69 15.44
N GLN A 30 5.13 -2.87 14.87
CA GLN A 30 6.53 -2.77 15.28
C GLN A 30 6.66 -2.26 16.72
N GLY A 31 5.97 -1.17 17.06
CA GLY A 31 5.96 -0.63 18.41
C GLY A 31 5.48 -1.66 19.44
N ARG A 32 4.41 -2.39 19.13
CA ARG A 32 3.92 -3.48 19.99
C ARG A 32 4.92 -4.62 20.14
N ARG A 33 5.57 -5.04 19.06
CA ARG A 33 6.60 -6.08 19.11
C ARG A 33 7.79 -5.60 19.96
N ALA A 34 8.27 -4.38 19.75
CA ALA A 34 9.36 -3.79 20.51
C ALA A 34 9.04 -3.73 22.01
N ALA A 35 7.85 -3.24 22.37
CA ALA A 35 7.42 -3.16 23.76
C ALA A 35 7.31 -4.54 24.44
N VAL A 36 6.83 -5.57 23.72
CA VAL A 36 6.80 -6.94 24.25
C VAL A 36 8.22 -7.49 24.42
N GLN A 37 9.13 -7.26 23.47
CA GLN A 37 10.51 -7.73 23.59
C GLN A 37 11.27 -7.04 24.72
N GLU A 38 11.06 -5.73 24.90
CA GLU A 38 11.62 -4.99 26.04
C GLU A 38 11.06 -5.51 27.37
N ALA A 39 9.75 -5.76 27.44
CA ALA A 39 9.15 -6.36 28.62
C ALA A 39 9.76 -7.75 28.92
N ARG A 40 10.01 -8.58 27.89
CA ARG A 40 10.67 -9.89 28.03
C ARG A 40 12.09 -9.79 28.55
N SER A 41 12.91 -8.93 27.96
CA SER A 41 14.31 -8.78 28.39
C SER A 41 14.39 -8.25 29.82
N ARG A 42 13.55 -7.27 30.17
CA ARG A 42 13.50 -6.68 31.51
C ARG A 42 12.95 -7.63 32.56
N SER A 43 11.84 -8.33 32.30
CA SER A 43 11.27 -9.29 33.26
C SER A 43 12.25 -10.42 33.51
N TYR A 44 12.91 -10.93 32.47
CA TYR A 44 13.91 -11.98 32.60
C TYR A 44 15.13 -11.51 33.38
N ALA A 45 15.70 -10.34 33.05
CA ALA A 45 16.87 -9.81 33.74
C ALA A 45 16.60 -9.59 35.24
N VAL A 46 15.43 -9.07 35.60
CA VAL A 46 15.05 -8.87 37.00
C VAL A 46 14.83 -10.22 37.71
N ALA A 47 14.16 -11.17 37.06
CA ALA A 47 13.94 -12.50 37.61
C ALA A 47 15.28 -13.23 37.86
N ASP A 48 16.15 -13.22 36.85
CA ASP A 48 17.45 -13.88 36.89
C ASP A 48 18.39 -13.25 37.92
N THR A 49 18.48 -11.92 37.97
CA THR A 49 19.27 -11.20 38.97
C THR A 49 18.77 -11.49 40.39
N PHE A 50 17.45 -11.52 40.60
CA PHE A 50 16.89 -11.78 41.92
C PHE A 50 17.05 -13.25 42.32
N ALA A 51 16.91 -14.19 41.37
CA ALA A 51 17.12 -15.61 41.58
C ALA A 51 18.58 -15.96 41.95
N HIS A 52 19.55 -15.16 41.50
CA HIS A 52 20.97 -15.29 41.86
C HIS A 52 21.41 -14.34 42.98
N SER A 53 20.47 -13.68 43.67
CA SER A 53 20.83 -12.71 44.70
C SER A 53 21.40 -13.37 45.97
N PRO A 54 22.38 -12.74 46.64
CA PRO A 54 22.97 -13.31 47.85
C PRO A 54 21.93 -13.62 48.94
N GLY A 55 22.00 -14.84 49.48
CA GLY A 55 21.12 -15.29 50.56
C GLY A 55 19.70 -15.67 50.13
N ILE A 56 19.36 -15.68 48.83
CA ILE A 56 18.05 -16.14 48.33
C ILE A 56 17.76 -17.60 48.72
N VAL A 57 18.75 -18.49 48.59
CA VAL A 57 18.63 -19.91 48.98
C VAL A 57 18.44 -20.04 50.49
N ALA A 58 19.25 -19.33 51.28
CA ALA A 58 19.12 -19.32 52.73
C ALA A 58 17.76 -18.78 53.21
N ALA A 59 17.20 -17.79 52.50
CA ALA A 59 15.87 -17.27 52.79
C ALA A 59 14.77 -18.29 52.43
N LEU A 60 14.91 -19.00 51.31
CA LEU A 60 14.00 -20.08 50.91
C LEU A 60 13.99 -21.26 51.87
N ASP A 61 15.16 -21.61 52.43
CA ASP A 61 15.31 -22.71 53.39
C ASP A 61 15.01 -22.28 54.84
N SER A 62 14.64 -21.01 55.07
CA SER A 62 14.32 -20.50 56.41
C SER A 62 12.96 -21.02 56.92
N ARG A 63 12.73 -20.89 58.23
CA ARG A 63 11.47 -21.31 58.86
C ARG A 63 10.25 -20.54 58.34
N ASP A 64 10.45 -19.28 57.97
CA ASP A 64 9.42 -18.43 57.38
C ASP A 64 10.00 -17.64 56.18
N PRO A 65 10.01 -18.27 54.98
CA PRO A 65 10.54 -17.62 53.78
C PRO A 65 9.77 -16.36 53.42
N THR A 66 8.46 -16.30 53.71
CA THR A 66 7.60 -15.15 53.40
C THR A 66 8.07 -13.90 54.14
N ALA A 67 8.35 -14.02 55.45
CA ALA A 67 8.81 -12.90 56.27
C ALA A 67 10.11 -12.27 55.75
N VAL A 68 11.01 -13.08 55.20
CA VAL A 68 12.31 -12.62 54.67
C VAL A 68 12.21 -12.12 53.24
N LEU A 69 11.49 -12.84 52.38
CA LEU A 69 11.47 -12.60 50.94
C LEU A 69 10.48 -11.50 50.54
N GLN A 70 9.33 -11.37 51.21
CA GLN A 70 8.29 -10.41 50.83
C GLN A 70 8.80 -8.96 50.81
N PRO A 71 9.51 -8.45 51.83
CA PRO A 71 10.02 -7.07 51.80
C PRO A 71 11.05 -6.85 50.69
N ARG A 72 11.91 -7.84 50.42
CA ARG A 72 12.92 -7.78 49.36
C ARG A 72 12.28 -7.77 47.96
N ALA A 73 11.28 -8.64 47.76
CA ALA A 73 10.53 -8.72 46.52
C ALA A 73 9.78 -7.40 46.23
N GLU A 74 9.15 -6.79 47.24
CA GLU A 74 8.50 -5.48 47.08
C GLU A 74 9.49 -4.34 46.81
N ALA A 75 10.67 -4.36 47.44
CA ALA A 75 11.72 -3.39 47.16
C ALA A 75 12.18 -3.47 45.69
N VAL A 76 12.43 -4.68 45.18
CA VAL A 76 12.78 -4.92 43.78
C VAL A 76 11.63 -4.54 42.86
N ARG A 77 10.39 -4.92 43.19
CA ARG A 77 9.19 -4.58 42.40
C ARG A 77 9.06 -3.08 42.19
N LYS A 78 9.19 -2.30 43.28
CA LYS A 78 9.05 -0.84 43.26
C LYS A 78 10.21 -0.16 42.53
N SER A 79 11.45 -0.58 42.77
CA SER A 79 12.63 0.03 42.13
C SER A 79 12.70 -0.27 40.63
N THR A 80 12.36 -1.50 40.24
CA THR A 80 12.38 -1.95 38.84
C THR A 80 11.06 -1.71 38.11
N ARG A 81 10.03 -1.17 38.77
CA ARG A 81 8.70 -0.87 38.22
C ARG A 81 8.06 -2.05 37.47
N VAL A 82 8.26 -3.27 37.96
CA VAL A 82 7.57 -4.46 37.47
C VAL A 82 6.25 -4.64 38.21
N GLU A 83 5.33 -5.40 37.64
CA GLU A 83 3.99 -5.56 38.23
C GLU A 83 4.01 -6.44 39.47
N TYR A 84 4.84 -7.50 39.46
CA TYR A 84 5.08 -8.38 40.59
C TYR A 84 6.48 -9.00 40.53
N VAL A 85 7.00 -9.34 41.70
CA VAL A 85 8.16 -10.23 41.89
C VAL A 85 7.70 -11.32 42.85
N VAL A 86 7.58 -12.55 42.36
CA VAL A 86 7.01 -13.69 43.06
C VAL A 86 8.09 -14.74 43.24
N VAL A 87 8.45 -15.03 44.48
CA VAL A 87 9.26 -16.20 44.82
C VAL A 87 8.32 -17.33 45.20
N ALA A 88 8.58 -18.54 44.69
CA ALA A 88 7.78 -19.71 45.03
C ALA A 88 8.64 -20.95 45.25
N SER A 89 8.07 -21.89 46.00
CA SER A 89 8.66 -23.21 46.22
C SER A 89 8.70 -24.06 44.94
N THR A 90 9.49 -25.12 44.98
CA THR A 90 9.50 -26.19 43.95
C THR A 90 8.14 -26.88 43.78
N ARG A 91 7.26 -26.79 44.78
CA ARG A 91 5.89 -27.28 44.73
C ARG A 91 4.89 -26.24 44.22
N GLY A 92 5.35 -25.06 43.79
CA GLY A 92 4.51 -24.00 43.23
C GLY A 92 3.79 -23.12 44.25
N PHE A 93 4.03 -23.27 45.57
CA PHE A 93 3.47 -22.33 46.56
C PHE A 93 4.22 -21.00 46.56
N ARG A 94 3.50 -19.89 46.40
CA ARG A 94 4.06 -18.53 46.41
C ARG A 94 4.41 -18.09 47.84
N TYR A 95 5.66 -17.68 48.04
CA TYR A 95 6.11 -17.01 49.26
C TYR A 95 5.94 -15.50 49.19
N THR A 96 5.98 -14.92 47.98
CA THR A 96 5.80 -13.48 47.81
C THR A 96 4.74 -13.16 46.77
N HIS A 97 4.01 -12.07 46.98
CA HIS A 97 3.09 -11.49 46.01
C HIS A 97 2.71 -10.05 46.43
N PRO A 98 2.51 -9.09 45.52
CA PRO A 98 2.05 -7.75 45.88
C PRO A 98 0.62 -7.74 46.44
N ASP A 99 -0.23 -8.66 45.98
CA ASP A 99 -1.53 -8.96 46.58
C ASP A 99 -1.39 -10.06 47.65
N PRO A 100 -1.59 -9.75 48.95
CA PRO A 100 -1.46 -10.72 50.04
C PRO A 100 -2.42 -11.90 49.95
N ALA A 101 -3.57 -11.77 49.26
CA ALA A 101 -4.54 -12.86 49.11
C ALA A 101 -4.00 -14.03 48.27
N LEU A 102 -2.96 -13.78 47.46
CA LEU A 102 -2.32 -14.75 46.60
C LEU A 102 -1.07 -15.40 47.20
N THR A 103 -0.56 -14.86 48.32
CA THR A 103 0.53 -15.49 49.08
C THR A 103 0.07 -16.82 49.68
N GLY A 104 0.92 -17.84 49.60
CA GLY A 104 0.58 -19.21 49.99
C GLY A 104 -0.31 -19.95 48.98
N LYS A 105 -0.83 -19.29 47.94
CA LYS A 105 -1.54 -19.95 46.84
C LYS A 105 -0.56 -20.48 45.81
N HIS A 106 -1.04 -21.39 44.97
CA HIS A 106 -0.22 -22.00 43.93
C HIS A 106 -0.06 -21.08 42.72
N ILE A 107 1.11 -21.11 42.07
CA ILE A 107 1.32 -20.40 40.80
C ILE A 107 0.49 -21.03 39.69
N LEU A 108 0.06 -20.18 38.76
CA LEU A 108 -0.61 -20.58 37.52
C LEU A 108 0.44 -20.68 36.41
N GLY A 109 0.27 -21.64 35.49
CA GLY A 109 1.16 -21.81 34.33
C GLY A 109 2.25 -22.87 34.51
N PRO A 110 3.07 -23.10 33.47
CA PRO A 110 4.04 -24.20 33.38
C PRO A 110 5.33 -23.93 34.16
N TYR A 111 5.27 -23.76 35.49
CA TYR A 111 6.47 -23.48 36.30
C TYR A 111 7.44 -24.67 36.43
N LYS A 112 6.97 -25.90 36.16
CA LYS A 112 7.78 -27.12 36.27
C LYS A 112 8.94 -27.14 35.28
N GLU A 113 8.78 -26.51 34.12
CA GLU A 113 9.84 -26.38 33.10
C GLU A 113 11.03 -25.59 33.65
N ALA A 114 10.77 -24.52 34.41
CA ALA A 114 11.83 -23.75 35.04
C ALA A 114 12.64 -24.56 36.07
N LEU A 115 11.99 -25.51 36.77
CA LEU A 115 12.65 -26.37 37.75
C LEU A 115 13.61 -27.38 37.13
N LEU A 116 13.58 -27.57 35.80
CA LEU A 116 14.55 -28.40 35.07
C LEU A 116 15.90 -27.68 34.86
N GLY A 117 16.04 -26.44 35.33
CA GLY A 117 17.29 -25.68 35.30
C GLY A 117 17.34 -24.58 34.23
N HIS A 118 16.28 -24.39 33.45
CA HIS A 118 16.23 -23.37 32.40
C HIS A 118 15.07 -22.41 32.63
N GLY A 119 15.39 -21.13 32.85
CA GLY A 119 14.36 -20.10 32.91
C GLY A 119 13.69 -19.90 31.56
N PHE A 120 12.40 -19.60 31.56
CA PHE A 120 11.62 -19.33 30.36
C PHE A 120 10.84 -18.03 30.48
N THR A 121 10.36 -17.52 29.35
CA THR A 121 9.50 -16.33 29.31
C THR A 121 8.30 -16.60 28.45
N GLU A 122 7.12 -16.37 29.00
CA GLU A 122 5.84 -16.53 28.32
C GLU A 122 5.13 -15.19 28.14
N THR A 123 4.24 -15.14 27.16
CA THR A 123 3.38 -13.97 26.93
C THR A 123 1.94 -14.45 26.92
N PHE A 124 1.12 -13.90 27.81
CA PHE A 124 -0.29 -14.25 27.95
C PHE A 124 -1.17 -13.01 27.82
N LYS A 125 -2.47 -13.21 27.60
CA LYS A 125 -3.44 -12.13 27.57
C LYS A 125 -3.99 -11.91 28.97
N GLY A 126 -3.63 -10.80 29.60
CA GLY A 126 -4.25 -10.33 30.83
C GLY A 126 -5.46 -9.42 30.56
N SER A 127 -6.15 -9.00 31.62
CA SER A 127 -7.31 -8.10 31.54
C SER A 127 -6.97 -6.70 31.01
N ARG A 128 -5.71 -6.27 31.13
CA ARG A 128 -5.21 -4.95 30.69
C ARG A 128 -4.40 -4.99 29.38
N GLY A 129 -4.38 -6.12 28.69
CA GLY A 129 -3.60 -6.33 27.47
C GLY A 129 -2.58 -7.47 27.59
N PRO A 130 -1.63 -7.56 26.65
CA PRO A 130 -0.56 -8.55 26.72
C PRO A 130 0.28 -8.37 28.00
N ALA A 131 0.53 -9.45 28.70
CA ALA A 131 1.43 -9.49 29.85
C ALA A 131 2.56 -10.48 29.56
N VAL A 132 3.75 -10.14 30.03
CA VAL A 132 4.94 -10.97 29.92
C VAL A 132 5.31 -11.47 31.31
N ASN A 133 5.56 -12.76 31.42
CA ASN A 133 5.99 -13.41 32.65
C ASN A 133 7.28 -14.19 32.39
N SER A 134 8.33 -13.90 33.16
CA SER A 134 9.56 -14.66 33.13
C SER A 134 9.68 -15.47 34.41
N VAL A 135 9.98 -16.76 34.27
CA VAL A 135 10.15 -17.69 35.39
C VAL A 135 11.56 -18.26 35.33
N VAL A 136 12.34 -18.08 36.38
CA VAL A 136 13.75 -18.50 36.48
C VAL A 136 13.92 -19.37 37.73
N PRO A 137 14.61 -20.52 37.66
CA PRO A 137 14.92 -21.32 38.85
C PRO A 137 15.87 -20.56 39.78
N VAL A 138 15.76 -20.83 41.07
CA VAL A 138 16.79 -20.44 42.05
C VAL A 138 17.75 -21.62 42.18
N PRO A 139 18.94 -21.60 41.57
CA PRO A 139 19.85 -22.73 41.61
C PRO A 139 20.50 -22.88 42.99
N ARG A 140 20.68 -24.12 43.42
CA ARG A 140 21.57 -24.51 44.52
C ARG A 140 22.95 -24.89 43.98
N ALA A 141 23.94 -24.93 44.86
CA ALA A 141 25.30 -25.37 44.54
C ALA A 141 25.39 -26.82 44.02
N ASP A 142 24.39 -27.66 44.32
CA ASP A 142 24.29 -29.05 43.84
C ASP A 142 23.62 -29.18 42.46
N GLY A 143 23.21 -28.07 41.84
CA GLY A 143 22.49 -28.04 40.55
C GLY A 143 20.98 -28.25 40.67
N SER A 144 20.44 -28.51 41.86
CA SER A 144 19.00 -28.56 42.09
C SER A 144 18.38 -27.16 42.19
N ALA A 145 17.08 -27.03 41.95
CA ALA A 145 16.35 -25.78 42.18
C ALA A 145 15.86 -25.68 43.64
N ALA A 146 16.21 -24.60 44.35
CA ALA A 146 15.63 -24.26 45.66
C ALA A 146 14.19 -23.78 45.57
N GLY A 147 13.83 -23.21 44.44
CA GLY A 147 12.52 -22.65 44.14
C GLY A 147 12.60 -21.97 42.80
N LEU A 148 11.74 -20.98 42.61
CA LEU A 148 11.68 -20.21 41.38
C LEU A 148 11.30 -18.76 41.67
N VAL A 149 11.76 -17.87 40.80
CA VAL A 149 11.39 -16.46 40.76
C VAL A 149 10.58 -16.21 39.50
N SER A 150 9.40 -15.61 39.66
CA SER A 150 8.49 -15.21 38.59
C SER A 150 8.31 -13.70 38.63
N VAL A 151 8.59 -13.04 37.50
CA VAL A 151 8.48 -11.58 37.35
C VAL A 151 7.57 -11.26 36.18
N GLY A 152 6.57 -10.42 36.44
CA GLY A 152 5.56 -10.03 35.46
C GLY A 152 5.59 -8.56 35.11
N ILE A 153 5.37 -8.26 33.83
CA ILE A 153 5.18 -6.91 33.31
C ILE A 153 3.94 -6.90 32.40
N THR A 154 2.91 -6.16 32.76
CA THR A 154 1.82 -5.82 31.83
C THR A 154 2.32 -4.81 30.79
N VAL A 155 2.19 -5.15 29.50
CA VAL A 155 2.50 -4.26 28.39
C VAL A 155 1.32 -3.32 28.20
N THR A 156 1.42 -2.12 28.75
CA THR A 156 0.41 -1.07 28.57
C THR A 156 0.41 -0.52 27.15
N ASN A 157 -0.75 0.01 26.72
CA ASN A 157 -1.00 0.48 25.35
C ASN A 157 0.16 1.30 24.76
N VAL A 158 0.78 0.71 23.76
CA VAL A 158 1.80 1.30 22.86
C VAL A 158 1.24 2.41 21.98
N ASN A 159 -0.08 2.64 22.02
CA ASN A 159 -0.75 3.71 21.27
C ASN A 159 -0.16 5.09 21.55
N LYS A 160 0.50 5.32 22.70
CA LYS A 160 1.20 6.59 22.96
C LYS A 160 2.32 6.90 21.95
N MET A 161 2.96 5.88 21.38
CA MET A 161 3.91 6.08 20.26
C MET A 161 3.17 6.39 18.96
N ALA A 162 2.04 5.71 18.71
CA ALA A 162 1.19 5.99 17.56
C ALA A 162 0.63 7.43 17.59
N ASP A 163 0.27 7.95 18.76
CA ASP A 163 -0.23 9.33 18.92
C ASP A 163 0.79 10.39 18.48
N ARG A 164 2.10 10.09 18.56
CA ARG A 164 3.16 11.00 18.11
C ARG A 164 3.50 10.82 16.64
N ASP A 165 3.58 9.57 16.18
CA ASP A 165 4.14 9.27 14.86
C ASP A 165 3.06 9.25 13.75
N LEU A 166 1.79 8.98 14.09
CA LEU A 166 0.68 9.02 13.13
C LEU A 166 0.44 10.42 12.55
N PRO A 167 0.42 11.52 13.34
CA PRO A 167 0.26 12.86 12.79
C PRO A 167 1.36 13.23 11.78
N VAL A 168 2.60 12.77 12.00
CA VAL A 168 3.72 13.00 11.08
C VAL A 168 3.50 12.25 9.76
N LEU A 169 3.07 10.98 9.83
CA LEU A 169 2.71 10.19 8.64
C LEU A 169 1.57 10.84 7.84
N PHE A 170 0.50 11.26 8.51
CA PHE A 170 -0.60 11.97 7.85
C PHE A 170 -0.14 13.30 7.26
N GLY A 171 0.69 14.06 7.98
CA GLY A 171 1.28 15.30 7.49
C GLY A 171 2.12 15.10 6.22
N ALA A 172 2.95 14.05 6.20
CA ALA A 172 3.76 13.66 5.04
C ALA A 172 2.89 13.21 3.86
N ALA A 173 1.81 12.46 4.13
CA ALA A 173 0.86 12.05 3.10
C ALA A 173 0.16 13.24 2.44
N VAL A 174 -0.31 14.19 3.25
CA VAL A 174 -0.97 15.40 2.78
C VAL A 174 -0.01 16.27 1.97
N THR A 175 1.24 16.43 2.40
CA THR A 175 2.24 17.18 1.63
C THR A 175 2.60 16.49 0.33
N ALA A 176 2.78 15.16 0.31
CA ALA A 176 3.01 14.41 -0.92
C ALA A 176 1.86 14.58 -1.91
N LEU A 177 0.61 14.43 -1.48
CA LEU A 177 -0.57 14.63 -2.33
C LEU A 177 -0.67 16.07 -2.86
N ALA A 178 -0.39 17.06 -2.01
CA ALA A 178 -0.40 18.47 -2.41
C ALA A 178 0.69 18.76 -3.44
N LEU A 179 1.88 18.20 -3.27
CA LEU A 179 3.00 18.36 -4.21
C LEU A 179 2.70 17.69 -5.56
N THR A 180 2.20 16.46 -5.57
CA THR A 180 1.89 15.76 -6.83
C THR A 180 0.72 16.40 -7.56
N SER A 181 -0.38 16.70 -6.84
CA SER A 181 -1.55 17.37 -7.42
C SER A 181 -1.21 18.78 -7.92
N GLY A 182 -0.45 19.54 -7.13
CA GLY A 182 0.04 20.86 -7.51
C GLY A 182 0.96 20.80 -8.72
N GLY A 183 1.89 19.85 -8.76
CA GLY A 183 2.78 19.59 -9.89
C GLY A 183 2.01 19.24 -11.17
N ALA A 184 1.07 18.30 -11.10
CA ALA A 184 0.22 17.92 -12.23
C ALA A 184 -0.61 19.11 -12.73
N ALA A 185 -1.17 19.92 -11.82
CA ALA A 185 -1.92 21.12 -12.18
C ALA A 185 -1.03 22.19 -12.85
N LEU A 186 0.20 22.40 -12.37
CA LEU A 186 1.16 23.33 -12.97
C LEU A 186 1.60 22.87 -14.36
N VAL A 187 1.89 21.57 -14.52
CA VAL A 187 2.23 20.96 -15.82
C VAL A 187 1.05 21.12 -16.78
N SER A 188 -0.17 20.77 -16.35
CA SER A 188 -1.37 20.92 -17.17
C SER A 188 -1.62 22.38 -17.59
N ARG A 189 -1.43 23.34 -16.67
CA ARG A 189 -1.52 24.78 -16.96
C ARG A 189 -0.46 25.23 -17.96
N ARG A 190 0.79 24.77 -17.80
CA ARG A 190 1.90 25.12 -18.70
C ARG A 190 1.68 24.58 -20.10
N LEU A 191 1.29 23.31 -20.22
CA LEU A 191 0.90 22.68 -21.49
C LEU A 191 -0.23 23.47 -22.14
N ARG A 192 -1.31 23.76 -21.41
CA ARG A 192 -2.45 24.51 -21.96
C ARG A 192 -2.08 25.92 -22.43
N ARG A 193 -1.16 26.61 -21.74
CA ARG A 193 -0.62 27.90 -22.20
C ARG A 193 0.22 27.75 -23.46
N GLN A 194 1.06 26.72 -23.55
CA GLN A 194 1.92 26.46 -24.71
C GLN A 194 1.16 25.93 -25.92
N THR A 195 0.09 25.16 -25.72
CA THR A 195 -0.78 24.65 -26.78
C THR A 195 -1.93 25.61 -27.13
N HIS A 196 -1.88 26.85 -26.63
CA HIS A 196 -2.90 27.88 -26.87
C HIS A 196 -4.35 27.41 -26.60
N GLY A 197 -4.53 26.50 -25.64
CA GLY A 197 -5.84 25.98 -25.27
C GLY A 197 -6.32 24.77 -26.07
N LEU A 198 -5.58 24.29 -27.07
CA LEU A 198 -5.95 23.10 -27.83
C LEU A 198 -5.99 21.88 -26.90
N GLY A 199 -7.20 21.36 -26.67
CA GLY A 199 -7.42 20.12 -25.93
C GLY A 199 -7.04 18.88 -26.76
N PRO A 200 -6.94 17.69 -26.15
CA PRO A 200 -6.65 16.44 -26.88
C PRO A 200 -7.60 16.19 -28.05
N ALA A 201 -8.89 16.51 -27.89
CA ALA A 201 -9.91 16.35 -28.92
C ALA A 201 -9.72 17.32 -30.11
N GLU A 202 -9.12 18.49 -29.87
CA GLU A 202 -8.87 19.51 -30.89
C GLU A 202 -7.61 19.19 -31.69
N MET A 203 -6.60 18.58 -31.04
CA MET A 203 -5.47 17.96 -31.75
C MET A 203 -5.95 16.82 -32.64
N THR A 204 -6.84 15.94 -32.17
CA THR A 204 -7.43 14.87 -32.99
C THR A 204 -8.17 15.44 -34.20
N ARG A 205 -8.95 16.52 -34.03
CA ARG A 205 -9.61 17.22 -35.15
C ARG A 205 -8.62 17.88 -36.11
N LEU A 206 -7.50 18.40 -35.62
CA LEU A 206 -6.44 18.96 -36.48
C LEU A 206 -5.71 17.87 -37.29
N TYR A 207 -5.56 16.67 -36.70
CA TYR A 207 -5.06 15.48 -37.38
C TYR A 207 -6.08 14.94 -38.39
N GLU A 208 -7.38 14.93 -38.06
CA GLU A 208 -8.45 14.57 -39.00
C GLU A 208 -8.55 15.56 -40.16
N HIS A 209 -8.36 16.87 -39.91
CA HIS A 209 -8.35 17.88 -40.97
C HIS A 209 -7.11 17.75 -41.87
N HIS A 210 -5.92 17.48 -41.32
CA HIS A 210 -4.74 17.18 -42.14
C HIS A 210 -4.87 15.86 -42.91
N ALA A 211 -5.48 14.83 -42.32
CA ALA A 211 -5.78 13.57 -43.00
C ALA A 211 -6.79 13.78 -44.15
N ALA A 212 -7.79 14.64 -43.95
CA ALA A 212 -8.74 15.02 -44.99
C ALA A 212 -8.06 15.83 -46.11
N VAL A 213 -7.15 16.76 -45.78
CA VAL A 213 -6.37 17.51 -46.78
C VAL A 213 -5.44 16.56 -47.56
N LEU A 214 -4.76 15.62 -46.90
CA LEU A 214 -3.90 14.62 -47.56
C LEU A 214 -4.70 13.61 -48.40
N HIS A 215 -5.93 13.26 -48.03
CA HIS A 215 -6.83 12.42 -48.83
C HIS A 215 -7.63 13.18 -49.90
N SER A 216 -7.59 14.52 -49.91
CA SER A 216 -8.20 15.34 -50.96
C SER A 216 -7.29 15.61 -52.16
N VAL A 217 -6.00 15.25 -52.08
CA VAL A 217 -5.09 15.32 -53.22
C VAL A 217 -5.26 14.04 -54.04
N PRO A 218 -5.61 14.08 -55.33
CA PRO A 218 -5.66 12.87 -56.17
C PRO A 218 -4.30 12.17 -56.16
N HIS A 219 -4.24 10.92 -55.69
CA HIS A 219 -3.01 10.13 -55.75
C HIS A 219 -2.91 9.52 -57.15
N LEU A 220 -1.77 9.68 -57.81
CA LEU A 220 -1.48 8.98 -59.07
C LEU A 220 -1.57 7.47 -58.84
N ARG A 221 -2.57 6.81 -59.43
CA ARG A 221 -2.66 5.35 -59.49
C ARG A 221 -1.97 4.86 -60.76
N TYR A 222 -1.05 3.89 -60.63
CA TYR A 222 -0.52 3.16 -61.78
C TYR A 222 -1.61 2.23 -62.31
N ALA A 223 -1.93 2.33 -63.59
CA ALA A 223 -2.82 1.37 -64.24
C ALA A 223 -2.12 0.00 -64.26
N SER A 224 -2.78 -1.02 -63.73
CA SER A 224 -2.32 -2.40 -63.90
C SER A 224 -2.59 -2.85 -65.33
N THR A 225 -1.85 -3.85 -65.83
CA THR A 225 -2.05 -4.40 -67.20
C THR A 225 -3.44 -5.00 -67.43
N THR A 226 -4.29 -5.03 -66.40
CA THR A 226 -5.68 -5.48 -66.43
C THR A 226 -6.72 -4.35 -66.35
N ASP A 227 -6.31 -3.09 -66.24
CA ASP A 227 -7.22 -1.93 -66.22
C ASP A 227 -7.73 -1.61 -67.64
N GLU A 228 -8.73 -2.41 -68.03
CA GLU A 228 -9.86 -2.01 -68.88
C GLU A 228 -9.54 -1.43 -70.26
N GLY A 229 -8.88 -2.22 -71.11
CA GLY A 229 -9.19 -2.32 -72.56
C GLY A 229 -9.48 -1.03 -73.35
N GLY A 230 -8.86 0.09 -72.99
CA GLY A 230 -9.04 1.40 -73.63
C GLY A 230 -10.34 2.17 -73.29
N ARG A 231 -11.22 1.67 -72.41
CA ARG A 231 -12.55 2.30 -72.16
C ARG A 231 -12.53 3.47 -71.17
N GLY A 232 -11.61 3.48 -70.20
CA GLY A 232 -11.50 4.59 -69.25
C GLY A 232 -11.20 5.93 -69.91
N LEU A 233 -10.34 5.94 -70.93
CA LEU A 233 -10.06 7.14 -71.75
C LEU A 233 -11.25 7.62 -72.56
N TYR A 234 -12.08 6.68 -73.06
CA TYR A 234 -13.28 7.03 -73.82
C TYR A 234 -14.32 7.73 -72.95
N LEU A 235 -14.54 7.24 -71.73
CA LEU A 235 -15.44 7.89 -70.77
C LEU A 235 -14.93 9.27 -70.36
N VAL A 236 -13.63 9.41 -70.11
CA VAL A 236 -13.02 10.72 -69.83
C VAL A 236 -13.21 11.69 -71.00
N ALA A 237 -13.03 11.23 -72.24
CA ALA A 237 -13.22 12.08 -73.42
C ALA A 237 -14.68 12.46 -73.69
N GLN A 238 -15.66 11.65 -73.26
CA GLN A 238 -17.09 11.93 -73.41
C GLN A 238 -17.62 12.94 -72.38
N PHE A 239 -17.08 12.94 -71.17
CA PHE A 239 -17.66 13.69 -70.04
C PHE A 239 -16.81 14.85 -69.53
N ALA A 240 -15.56 15.00 -69.98
CA ALA A 240 -14.69 16.10 -69.57
C ALA A 240 -14.75 17.25 -70.58
N ASP A 241 -14.82 18.48 -70.08
CA ASP A 241 -14.74 19.70 -70.89
C ASP A 241 -13.36 19.83 -71.54
N ARG A 242 -12.31 19.46 -70.78
CA ARG A 242 -10.93 19.41 -71.26
C ARG A 242 -10.23 18.20 -70.65
N TRP A 243 -9.41 17.53 -71.44
CA TRP A 243 -8.56 16.45 -70.93
C TRP A 243 -7.23 16.43 -71.66
N GLY A 244 -6.23 15.80 -71.04
CA GLY A 244 -4.90 15.68 -71.61
C GLY A 244 -4.13 14.50 -71.03
N THR A 245 -3.08 14.09 -71.73
CA THR A 245 -2.20 13.01 -71.28
C THR A 245 -0.75 13.46 -71.31
N ARG A 246 0.03 13.04 -70.33
CA ARG A 246 1.47 13.23 -70.31
C ARG A 246 2.13 11.88 -69.99
N TYR A 247 3.07 11.50 -70.83
CA TYR A 247 3.89 10.32 -70.61
C TYR A 247 5.13 10.71 -69.82
N THR A 248 5.48 9.90 -68.83
CA THR A 248 6.65 10.05 -67.95
C THR A 248 7.50 8.78 -68.05
N ALA A 249 8.73 8.83 -67.56
CA ALA A 249 9.65 7.68 -67.61
C ALA A 249 9.09 6.42 -66.92
N GLU A 250 8.11 6.58 -66.03
CA GLU A 250 7.54 5.51 -65.21
C GLU A 250 6.09 5.15 -65.58
N GLY A 251 5.45 5.87 -66.52
CA GLY A 251 4.07 5.59 -66.92
C GLY A 251 3.32 6.75 -67.56
N LYS A 252 2.00 6.59 -67.75
CA LYS A 252 1.10 7.59 -68.36
C LYS A 252 0.25 8.27 -67.29
N VAL A 253 0.25 9.59 -67.29
CA VAL A 253 -0.65 10.43 -66.50
C VAL A 253 -1.74 10.99 -67.40
N ILE A 254 -2.99 10.98 -66.93
CA ILE A 254 -4.16 11.55 -67.62
C ILE A 254 -4.82 12.54 -66.67
N TRP A 255 -5.15 13.73 -67.14
CA TRP A 255 -5.90 14.73 -66.39
C TRP A 255 -7.15 15.14 -67.16
N ALA A 256 -8.20 15.52 -66.44
CA ALA A 256 -9.48 15.93 -66.98
C ALA A 256 -10.09 17.05 -66.12
N GLU A 257 -10.80 17.97 -66.75
CA GLU A 257 -11.49 19.12 -66.17
C GLU A 257 -12.98 19.01 -66.50
N GLN A 258 -13.84 19.13 -65.50
CA GLN A 258 -15.30 19.10 -65.65
C GLN A 258 -15.92 20.24 -64.85
N THR A 259 -16.82 20.99 -65.48
CA THR A 259 -17.60 22.04 -64.81
C THR A 259 -18.73 21.39 -64.00
N PRO A 260 -18.79 21.56 -62.66
CA PRO A 260 -19.88 20.99 -61.87
C PRO A 260 -21.20 21.69 -62.21
N GLY A 261 -22.10 21.01 -62.91
CA GLY A 261 -23.47 21.49 -63.16
C GLY A 261 -24.08 21.28 -64.55
N ALA A 262 -23.34 20.78 -65.55
CA ALA A 262 -23.83 20.68 -66.93
C ALA A 262 -24.62 19.39 -67.27
N GLY A 263 -25.24 18.72 -66.28
CA GLY A 263 -25.83 17.38 -66.44
C GLY A 263 -27.25 17.16 -65.87
N GLN A 264 -27.95 18.21 -65.43
CA GLN A 264 -29.35 18.10 -64.97
C GLN A 264 -30.23 19.12 -65.69
N ALA A 265 -30.63 18.82 -66.93
CA ALA A 265 -31.70 19.57 -67.60
C ALA A 265 -32.44 18.84 -68.75
N SER A 266 -32.16 17.58 -69.10
CA SER A 266 -32.80 16.96 -70.29
C SER A 266 -33.40 15.58 -70.08
N ALA A 267 -33.48 15.09 -68.83
CA ALA A 267 -34.02 13.75 -68.53
C ALA A 267 -35.48 13.76 -68.00
N PHE A 268 -36.16 14.91 -68.00
CA PHE A 268 -37.52 15.04 -67.46
C PHE A 268 -38.57 15.60 -68.45
N GLU A 269 -38.24 15.73 -69.73
CA GLU A 269 -39.11 16.38 -70.73
C GLU A 269 -39.65 15.43 -71.81
N TRP A 270 -39.57 14.10 -71.58
CA TRP A 270 -40.05 13.07 -72.52
C TRP A 270 -41.26 12.29 -71.95
N ALA A 271 -41.83 12.75 -70.82
CA ALA A 271 -43.01 12.16 -70.19
C ALA A 271 -44.30 12.93 -70.47
N ASP A 272 -44.24 14.16 -70.99
CA ASP A 272 -45.43 15.00 -71.24
C ASP A 272 -45.97 14.96 -72.68
N ASP A 273 -45.17 14.53 -73.68
CA ASP A 273 -45.63 14.46 -75.08
C ASP A 273 -46.38 13.16 -75.44
N ALA A 274 -46.79 12.37 -74.43
CA ALA A 274 -47.66 11.21 -74.61
C ALA A 274 -49.17 11.51 -74.56
N LEU A 275 -49.61 12.79 -74.52
CA LEU A 275 -51.03 13.16 -74.54
C LEU A 275 -51.29 14.49 -75.28
N GLY A 276 -51.65 14.46 -76.58
CA GLY A 276 -52.26 15.63 -77.21
C GLY A 276 -52.37 15.66 -78.74
N LEU A 277 -53.40 14.97 -79.27
CA LEU A 277 -54.00 15.04 -80.63
C LEU A 277 -53.27 14.35 -81.80
#